data_AF-A0A2S7KZI2-F1
#
_entry.id   AF-A0A2S7KZI2-F1
#
_cell.length_a   1.000
_cell.length_b   1.000
_cell.length_c   1.000
_cell.angle_alpha   90.00
_cell.angle_beta   90.00
_cell.angle_gamma   90.00
#
_symmetry.space_group_name_H-M   'P 1'
#
loop_
_entity.id
_entity.type
_entity.pdbx_description
1 polymer ?
#
loop_
_entity_poly.entity_id
_entity_poly.type
_entity_poly.pdbx_seq_one_letter_code
_entity_poly.pdbx_strand_id
1 'polypeptide(L)'
;MKLKTNTQLERAIGKKHASHLQSAIRHTIQRESKSFSRLALQTKVTHKMKNGRLQRLVLESPKHSFVHHYGFEGVRSNSRYLNLKDRNHLGGVRSTYVLNGLAKEIGSVRADEVLAQINF
;
A
#
# COMPACT_ATOMS: atom_id res chain seq x y z
N MET A 1 -3.19 -33.44 -3.06
CA MET A 1 -3.32 -31.99 -2.76
C MET A 1 -1.90 -31.45 -2.59
N LYS A 2 -1.40 -30.56 -3.46
CA LYS A 2 -0.02 -30.04 -3.35
C LYS A 2 0.05 -28.98 -2.25
N LEU A 3 0.82 -29.23 -1.19
CA LEU A 3 1.12 -28.24 -0.14
C LEU A 3 1.81 -27.03 -0.78
N LYS A 4 1.27 -25.83 -0.57
CA LYS A 4 1.90 -24.58 -1.02
C LYS A 4 3.13 -24.33 -0.16
N THR A 5 4.27 -24.01 -0.79
CA THR A 5 5.47 -23.62 -0.04
C THR A 5 5.26 -22.29 0.69
N ASN A 6 5.94 -22.05 1.81
CA ASN A 6 5.81 -20.79 2.58
C ASN A 6 6.03 -19.55 1.71
N THR A 7 6.95 -19.63 0.76
CA THR A 7 7.16 -18.60 -0.28
C THR A 7 5.89 -18.29 -1.09
N GLN A 8 5.11 -19.31 -1.47
CA GLN A 8 3.86 -19.14 -2.20
C GLN A 8 2.76 -18.56 -1.31
N LEU A 9 2.72 -18.93 -0.02
CA LEU A 9 1.80 -18.38 0.97
C LEU A 9 2.11 -16.90 1.24
N GLU A 10 3.35 -16.54 1.52
CA GLU A 10 3.75 -15.14 1.73
C GLU A 10 3.49 -14.27 0.50
N ARG A 11 3.72 -14.80 -0.71
CA ARG A 11 3.37 -14.10 -1.95
C ARG A 11 1.87 -13.87 -2.07
N ALA A 12 1.04 -14.86 -1.72
CA ALA A 12 -0.42 -14.73 -1.76
C ALA A 12 -0.92 -13.70 -0.74
N ILE A 13 -0.40 -13.74 0.49
CA ILE A 13 -0.67 -12.76 1.56
C ILE A 13 -0.27 -11.36 1.08
N GLY A 14 0.93 -11.20 0.55
CA GLY A 14 1.41 -9.93 -0.01
C GLY A 14 0.49 -9.39 -1.12
N LYS A 15 0.06 -10.25 -2.06
CA LYS A 15 -0.87 -9.87 -3.13
C LYS A 15 -2.24 -9.45 -2.58
N LYS A 16 -2.78 -10.20 -1.60
CA LYS A 16 -4.06 -9.90 -0.94
C LYS A 16 -4.04 -8.52 -0.29
N HIS A 17 -3.05 -8.26 0.57
CA HIS A 17 -2.94 -6.99 1.28
C HIS A 17 -2.57 -5.83 0.36
N ALA A 18 -1.75 -6.06 -0.68
CA ALA A 18 -1.48 -5.04 -1.70
C ALA A 18 -2.77 -4.61 -2.42
N SER A 19 -3.58 -5.58 -2.86
CA SER A 19 -4.86 -5.31 -3.52
C SER A 19 -5.82 -4.55 -2.60
N HIS A 20 -5.94 -4.99 -1.35
CA HIS A 20 -6.79 -4.33 -0.37
C HIS A 20 -6.36 -2.88 -0.12
N LEU A 21 -5.06 -2.64 0.11
CA LEU A 21 -4.51 -1.30 0.32
C LEU A 21 -4.71 -0.42 -0.93
N GLN A 22 -4.49 -0.97 -2.12
CA GLN A 22 -4.71 -0.26 -3.37
C GLN A 22 -6.17 0.20 -3.52
N SER A 23 -7.13 -0.68 -3.27
CA SER A 23 -8.56 -0.36 -3.36
C SER A 23 -8.95 0.74 -2.38
N ALA A 24 -8.46 0.69 -1.14
CA ALA A 24 -8.78 1.71 -0.14
C ALA A 24 -8.19 3.08 -0.49
N ILE A 25 -6.94 3.13 -0.98
CA ILE A 25 -6.33 4.39 -1.41
C ILE A 25 -7.08 4.95 -2.62
N ARG A 26 -7.41 4.11 -3.61
CA ARG A 26 -8.21 4.54 -4.77
C ARG A 26 -9.57 5.09 -4.38
N HIS A 27 -10.25 4.43 -3.45
CA HIS A 27 -11.54 4.88 -2.92
C HIS A 27 -11.41 6.24 -2.22
N THR A 28 -10.34 6.41 -1.43
CA THR A 28 -10.06 7.68 -0.75
C THR A 28 -9.82 8.80 -1.76
N ILE A 29 -8.95 8.56 -2.76
CA ILE A 29 -8.69 9.52 -3.84
C ILE A 29 -9.99 9.88 -4.57
N GLN A 30 -10.82 8.89 -4.95
CA GLN A 30 -12.08 9.12 -5.65
C GLN A 30 -13.05 9.99 -4.85
N ARG A 31 -13.19 9.72 -3.55
CA ARG A 31 -14.03 10.51 -2.64
C ARG A 31 -13.57 11.97 -2.58
N GLU A 32 -12.27 12.20 -2.44
CA GLU A 32 -11.69 13.55 -2.36
C GLU A 32 -11.67 14.28 -3.72
N SER A 33 -11.61 13.54 -4.84
CA SER A 33 -11.64 14.12 -6.19
C SER A 33 -13.04 14.29 -6.77
N LYS A 34 -14.10 13.84 -6.08
CA LYS A 34 -15.52 13.87 -6.52
C LYS A 34 -15.77 13.28 -7.93
N SER A 35 -14.82 12.49 -8.43
CA SER A 35 -14.81 11.92 -9.79
C SER A 35 -13.76 10.80 -9.86
N PHE A 36 -13.91 9.91 -10.85
CA PHE A 36 -12.95 8.86 -11.18
C PHE A 36 -11.66 9.49 -11.73
N SER A 37 -10.81 9.98 -10.82
CA SER A 37 -9.63 10.73 -11.22
C SER A 37 -8.56 9.83 -11.84
N ARG A 38 -7.84 10.36 -12.83
CA ARG A 38 -6.64 9.75 -13.41
C ARG A 38 -5.61 9.38 -12.35
N LEU A 39 -5.58 10.11 -11.23
CA LEU A 39 -4.74 9.83 -10.06
C LEU A 39 -5.08 8.49 -9.40
N ALA A 40 -6.37 8.18 -9.23
CA ALA A 40 -6.79 6.88 -8.70
C ALA A 40 -6.40 5.73 -9.64
N LEU A 41 -6.60 5.89 -10.95
CA LEU A 41 -6.25 4.89 -11.96
C LEU A 41 -4.74 4.57 -12.00
N GLN A 42 -3.92 5.62 -11.86
CA GLN A 42 -2.46 5.50 -11.89
C GLN A 42 -1.86 5.05 -10.56
N THR A 43 -2.64 5.06 -9.47
CA THR A 43 -2.18 4.59 -8.16
C THR A 43 -2.21 3.06 -8.12
N LYS A 44 -1.07 2.45 -7.78
CA LYS A 44 -0.88 1.01 -7.67
C LYS A 44 -0.19 0.66 -6.37
N VAL A 45 -0.48 -0.51 -5.82
CA VAL A 45 0.28 -1.08 -4.71
C VAL A 45 0.85 -2.42 -5.15
N THR A 46 2.16 -2.57 -5.04
CA THR A 46 2.86 -3.81 -5.39
C THR A 46 3.48 -4.45 -4.16
N HIS A 47 3.54 -5.77 -4.14
CA HIS A 47 4.24 -6.52 -3.10
C HIS A 47 5.66 -6.85 -3.59
N LYS A 48 6.67 -6.65 -2.74
CA LYS A 48 8.07 -6.96 -3.08
C LYS A 48 8.54 -8.14 -2.24
N MET A 49 8.93 -9.20 -2.95
CA MET A 49 9.55 -10.40 -2.39
C MET A 49 11.07 -10.29 -2.50
N LYS A 50 11.81 -10.75 -1.49
CA LYS A 50 13.26 -10.94 -1.53
C LYS A 50 13.60 -12.20 -0.76
N ASN A 51 14.46 -13.05 -1.33
CA ASN A 51 14.89 -14.31 -0.73
C ASN A 51 13.70 -15.19 -0.27
N GLY A 52 12.67 -15.30 -1.12
CA GLY A 52 11.46 -16.09 -0.81
C GLY A 52 10.47 -15.43 0.17
N ARG A 53 10.82 -14.29 0.78
CA ARG A 53 10.02 -13.64 1.83
C ARG A 53 9.44 -12.30 1.39
N LEU A 54 8.24 -11.97 1.86
CA LEU A 54 7.66 -10.66 1.70
C LEU A 54 8.43 -9.66 2.57
N GLN A 55 8.88 -8.58 1.93
CA GLN A 55 9.67 -7.53 2.59
C GLN A 55 8.84 -6.26 2.81
N ARG A 56 8.13 -5.82 1.77
CA ARG A 56 7.39 -4.55 1.78
C ARG A 56 6.25 -4.53 0.78
N LEU A 57 5.27 -3.69 1.06
CA LEU A 57 4.32 -3.18 0.07
C LEU A 57 4.83 -1.82 -0.42
N VAL A 58 4.76 -1.58 -1.72
CA VAL A 58 5.20 -0.33 -2.36
C VAL A 58 3.99 0.33 -2.98
N LEU A 59 3.68 1.55 -2.51
CA LEU A 59 2.68 2.42 -3.11
C LEU A 59 3.34 3.25 -4.22
N GLU A 60 2.88 3.05 -5.44
CA GLU A 60 3.27 3.83 -6.61
C GLU A 60 2.11 4.74 -6.98
N SER A 61 2.31 6.05 -6.95
CA SER A 61 1.28 7.05 -7.28
C SER A 61 1.91 8.24 -8.00
N PRO A 62 1.18 8.96 -8.86
CA PRO A 62 1.69 10.18 -9.50
C PRO A 62 2.15 11.21 -8.48
N LYS A 63 3.17 12.01 -8.82
CA LYS A 63 3.72 13.08 -7.95
C LYS A 63 2.61 13.99 -7.40
N HIS A 64 1.63 14.33 -8.24
CA HIS A 64 0.50 15.17 -7.85
C HIS A 64 -0.34 14.57 -6.71
N SER A 65 -0.43 13.25 -6.56
CA SER A 65 -1.15 12.62 -5.44
C SER A 65 -0.52 12.97 -4.09
N PHE A 66 0.82 13.05 -4.02
CA PHE A 66 1.53 13.45 -2.81
C PHE A 66 1.38 14.94 -2.53
N VAL A 67 1.43 15.78 -3.58
CA VAL A 67 1.16 17.22 -3.49
C VAL A 67 -0.26 17.48 -2.97
N HIS A 68 -1.25 16.75 -3.48
CA HIS A 68 -2.60 16.81 -2.95
C HIS A 68 -2.69 16.25 -1.53
N HIS A 69 -1.87 15.26 -1.15
CA HIS A 69 -1.91 14.71 0.19
C HIS A 69 -1.47 15.69 1.27
N TYR A 70 -0.33 16.34 1.06
CA TYR A 70 0.30 17.23 2.04
C TYR A 70 -0.10 18.70 1.88
N GLY A 71 -0.82 19.03 0.81
CA GLY A 71 -1.00 20.42 0.41
C GLY A 71 0.27 20.99 -0.23
N PHE A 72 0.14 22.17 -0.83
CA PHE A 72 1.27 22.86 -1.42
C PHE A 72 1.03 24.36 -1.47
N GLU A 73 2.05 25.12 -1.08
CA GLU A 73 2.10 26.56 -1.22
C GLU A 73 3.29 26.95 -2.08
N GLY A 74 3.07 27.78 -3.09
CA GLY A 74 4.14 28.28 -3.94
C GLY A 74 3.66 29.24 -5.03
N VAL A 75 4.59 29.81 -5.77
CA VAL A 75 4.30 30.72 -6.89
C VAL A 75 4.54 29.97 -8.20
N ARG A 76 3.54 29.93 -9.08
CA ARG A 76 3.69 29.35 -10.43
C ARG A 76 4.61 30.21 -11.28
N SER A 77 5.14 29.64 -12.36
CA SER A 77 5.97 30.35 -13.34
C SER A 77 5.29 31.59 -13.98
N ASN A 78 3.97 31.71 -13.85
CA ASN A 78 3.19 32.89 -14.28
C ASN A 78 2.89 33.87 -13.13
N SER A 79 3.71 33.88 -12.08
CA SER A 79 3.61 34.74 -10.90
C SER A 79 2.30 34.63 -10.10
N ARG A 80 1.47 33.59 -10.35
CA ARG A 80 0.26 33.35 -9.55
C ARG A 80 0.57 32.52 -8.33
N TYR A 81 0.13 33.00 -7.17
CA TYR A 81 0.14 32.24 -5.92
C TYR A 81 -0.77 31.02 -6.04
N LEU A 82 -0.22 29.86 -5.72
CA LEU A 82 -0.91 28.59 -5.66
C LEU A 82 -0.95 28.15 -4.21
N ASN A 83 -2.15 28.17 -3.62
CA ASN A 83 -2.41 27.57 -2.33
C ASN A 83 -3.34 26.37 -2.53
N LEU A 84 -2.76 25.18 -2.48
CA LEU A 84 -3.45 23.91 -2.51
C LEU A 84 -3.60 23.41 -1.08
N LYS A 85 -4.84 23.43 -0.59
CA LYS A 85 -5.19 22.75 0.66
C LYS A 85 -4.87 21.27 0.56
N ASP A 86 -4.42 20.72 1.68
CA ASP A 86 -4.24 19.29 1.85
C ASP A 86 -5.56 18.56 1.64
N ARG A 87 -5.47 17.40 1.00
CA ARG A 87 -6.56 16.47 0.77
C ARG A 87 -6.09 15.13 1.29
N ASN A 88 -6.95 14.36 1.93
CA ASN A 88 -6.52 13.12 2.57
C ASN A 88 -6.31 11.95 1.57
N HIS A 89 -5.68 12.18 0.42
CA HIS A 89 -5.55 11.21 -0.69
C HIS A 89 -4.88 9.88 -0.26
N LEU A 90 -3.98 9.91 0.72
CA LEU A 90 -3.33 8.69 1.25
C LEU A 90 -3.96 8.17 2.55
N GLY A 91 -5.09 8.72 2.98
CA GLY A 91 -5.79 8.33 4.20
C GLY A 91 -6.16 6.84 4.25
N GLY A 92 -6.35 6.21 3.08
CA GLY A 92 -6.60 4.77 2.95
C GLY A 92 -5.52 3.86 3.55
N VAL A 93 -4.29 4.39 3.73
CA VAL A 93 -3.21 3.66 4.42
C VAL A 93 -3.55 3.41 5.89
N ARG A 94 -4.16 4.40 6.56
CA ARG A 94 -4.53 4.29 7.99
C ARG A 94 -5.81 3.48 8.19
N SER A 95 -6.76 3.57 7.26
CA SER A 95 -8.09 2.97 7.41
C SER A 95 -8.12 1.45 7.21
N THR A 96 -7.09 0.86 6.61
CA THR A 96 -7.12 -0.54 6.16
C THR A 96 -6.56 -1.54 7.17
N TYR A 97 -5.98 -1.09 8.29
CA TYR A 97 -5.28 -1.94 9.26
C TYR A 97 -4.35 -2.98 8.61
N VAL A 98 -3.80 -2.64 7.43
CA VAL A 98 -3.03 -3.58 6.58
C VAL A 98 -1.80 -4.10 7.32
N LEU A 99 -1.20 -3.28 8.18
CA LEU A 99 -0.07 -3.69 9.02
C LEU A 99 -0.44 -4.81 10.00
N ASN A 100 -1.58 -4.70 10.69
CA ASN A 100 -2.02 -5.71 11.65
C ASN A 100 -2.34 -7.04 10.95
N GLY A 101 -3.00 -6.97 9.80
CA GLY A 101 -3.30 -8.16 8.99
C GLY A 101 -2.03 -8.83 8.46
N LEU A 102 -1.09 -8.05 7.92
CA LEU A 102 0.20 -8.55 7.47
C LEU A 102 1.00 -9.19 8.62
N ALA A 103 1.09 -8.52 9.77
CA ALA A 103 1.82 -9.02 10.92
C ALA A 103 1.25 -10.35 11.41
N LYS A 104 -0.08 -10.47 11.48
CA LYS A 104 -0.75 -11.71 11.87
C LYS A 104 -0.51 -12.84 10.86
N GLU A 105 -0.83 -12.62 9.58
CA GLU A 105 -0.78 -13.68 8.57
C GLU A 105 0.66 -14.13 8.27
N ILE A 106 1.62 -13.21 8.19
CA ILE A 106 3.04 -13.55 8.00
C ILE A 106 3.62 -14.17 9.26
N GLY A 107 3.26 -13.66 10.43
CA GLY A 107 3.67 -14.22 11.72
C GLY A 107 3.30 -15.69 11.83
N SER A 108 2.06 -16.04 11.47
CA SER A 108 1.62 -17.44 11.43
C SER A 108 2.41 -18.30 10.44
N VAL A 109 2.67 -17.81 9.22
CA VAL A 109 3.44 -18.58 8.22
C VAL A 109 4.89 -18.82 8.64
N ARG A 110 5.50 -17.86 9.35
CA ARG A 110 6.90 -17.96 9.78
C ARG A 110 7.06 -18.65 11.13
N ALA A 111 6.03 -18.69 11.97
CA ALA A 111 6.08 -19.39 13.26
C ALA A 111 6.44 -20.87 13.08
N ASP A 112 5.86 -21.52 12.08
CA ASP A 112 6.16 -22.92 11.75
C ASP A 112 7.62 -23.13 11.33
N GLU A 113 8.22 -22.16 10.60
CA GLU A 113 9.66 -22.20 10.26
C GLU A 113 10.54 -22.09 11.50
N VAL A 114 10.17 -21.23 12.45
CA VAL A 114 10.94 -21.01 13.68
C VAL A 114 10.86 -22.24 14.58
N LEU A 115 9.66 -22.81 14.76
CA LEU A 115 9.48 -24.02 15.57
C LEU A 115 10.27 -25.21 15.01
N ALA A 116 10.31 -25.37 13.68
CA ALA A 116 11.07 -26.43 13.03
C ALA A 116 12.61 -26.27 13.17
N GLN A 117 13.09 -25.08 13.52
CA GLN A 117 14.52 -24.82 13.77
C GLN A 117 14.93 -25.02 15.24
N ILE A 118 13.97 -25.23 16.14
CA ILE A 118 14.26 -25.54 17.54
C ILE A 118 14.60 -27.02 17.63
N ASN A 119 15.90 -27.32 17.77
CA ASN A 119 16.37 -28.65 18.12
C ASN A 119 16.43 -28.79 19.64
N PHE A 120 15.85 -29.88 20.17
CA PHE A 120 15.95 -30.28 21.57
C PHE A 120 17.03 -31.35 21.74
#